data_AF-A0A2Z6NT25-F1
#
_entry.id   AF-A0A2Z6NT25-F1
#
_cell.length_a   1.000
_cell.length_b   1.000
_cell.length_c   1.000
_cell.angle_alpha   90.00
_cell.angle_beta   90.00
_cell.angle_gamma   90.00
#
_symmetry.space_group_name_H-M   'P 1'
#
loop_
_entity.id
_entity.type
_entity.pdbx_description
1 polymer ?
#
loop_
_entity_poly.entity_id
_entity_poly.type
_entity_poly.pdbx_seq_one_letter_code
_entity_poly.pdbx_strand_id
1 'polypeptide(L)'
;MSGAMMFIQDDLGISDTQQEILAGILNLCALVGSLTAGRTSDYIGRRYTILLASVLFIIGAILMGTGLFRGNFFDVIKSLKLGWRIMLGIAAVPSLVLAFVILTMPESPRWLVMQGQLGKAKKVLLQVSNTTQEAELRFKDIKVAAGLDENCNDDIVKLSEMPHQGEAPWKELILRPTPSVRWMLFAAIGIHFFEHATGIEAVMTMNAVVSMSFISIYKAITIGKALEEMEMLFTRKSSGKNVAVKTGPTQNGTI
;
A
#
# COMPACT_ATOMS: atom_id res chain seq x y z
N MET A 1 3.15 8.75 -0.76
CA MET A 1 3.92 9.01 0.48
C MET A 1 4.63 10.36 0.43
N SER A 2 5.43 10.65 -0.60
CA SER A 2 6.36 11.80 -0.57
C SER A 2 5.71 13.20 -0.44
N GLY A 3 4.55 13.46 -1.04
CA GLY A 3 3.86 14.75 -0.87
C GLY A 3 3.25 14.99 0.52
N ALA A 4 2.81 13.92 1.20
CA ALA A 4 2.31 14.02 2.58
C ALA A 4 3.44 14.20 3.60
N MET A 5 4.63 13.70 3.27
CA MET A 5 5.80 13.72 4.14
C MET A 5 6.28 15.15 4.46
N MET A 6 6.24 16.04 3.47
CA MET A 6 6.59 17.45 3.64
C MET A 6 5.67 18.15 4.65
N PHE A 7 4.35 17.89 4.58
CA PHE A 7 3.39 18.43 5.55
C PHE A 7 3.54 17.82 6.96
N ILE A 8 3.95 16.55 7.04
CA ILE A 8 4.23 15.87 8.31
C ILE A 8 5.49 16.46 8.97
N GLN A 9 6.51 16.80 8.17
CA GLN A 9 7.74 17.44 8.64
C GLN A 9 7.47 18.83 9.23
N ASP A 10 6.69 19.66 8.52
CA ASP A 10 6.28 20.98 8.98
C ASP A 10 5.39 20.92 10.24
N ASP A 11 4.53 19.91 10.35
CA ASP A 11 3.60 19.75 11.48
C ASP A 11 4.26 19.16 12.74
N LEU A 12 5.28 18.31 12.60
CA LEU A 12 5.94 17.62 13.70
C LEU A 12 7.32 18.18 14.06
N GLY A 13 7.88 19.09 13.25
CA GLY A 13 9.20 19.69 13.50
C GLY A 13 10.34 18.68 13.42
N ILE A 14 10.23 17.70 12.51
CA ILE A 14 11.15 16.57 12.39
C ILE A 14 12.32 16.93 11.45
N SER A 15 13.54 16.59 11.84
CA SER A 15 14.75 16.81 11.02
C SER A 15 14.82 15.83 9.83
N ASP A 16 15.44 16.22 8.71
CA ASP A 16 15.62 15.37 7.53
C ASP A 16 16.25 14.01 7.86
N THR A 17 17.20 13.99 8.80
CA THR A 17 17.86 12.77 9.29
C THR A 17 16.90 11.82 10.02
N GLN A 18 15.92 12.34 10.75
CA GLN A 18 14.93 11.51 11.44
C GLN A 18 13.97 10.85 10.44
N GLN A 19 13.69 11.51 9.32
CA GLN A 19 12.84 10.98 8.26
C GLN A 19 13.52 9.82 7.52
N GLU A 20 14.82 9.94 7.23
CA GLU A 20 15.61 8.85 6.66
C GLU A 20 15.70 7.65 7.59
N ILE A 21 15.91 7.88 8.89
CA ILE A 21 15.91 6.82 9.91
C ILE A 21 14.54 6.12 9.96
N LEU A 22 13.44 6.87 9.91
CA LEU A 22 12.09 6.32 9.90
C LEU A 22 11.87 5.41 8.67
N ALA A 23 12.26 5.87 7.48
CA ALA A 23 12.19 5.08 6.26
C ALA A 23 13.04 3.79 6.33
N GLY A 24 14.22 3.88 6.94
CA GLY A 24 15.10 2.73 7.18
C GLY A 24 14.48 1.68 8.10
N ILE A 25 13.85 2.11 9.21
CA ILE A 25 13.18 1.20 10.15
C ILE A 25 12.01 0.47 9.47
N LEU A 26 11.24 1.17 8.62
CA LEU A 26 10.14 0.54 7.87
C LEU A 26 10.63 -0.59 6.96
N ASN A 27 11.74 -0.40 6.26
CA ASN A 27 12.36 -1.45 5.44
C ASN A 27 12.86 -2.63 6.28
N LEU A 28 13.42 -2.35 7.47
CA LEU A 28 13.84 -3.40 8.40
C LEU A 28 12.65 -4.22 8.91
N CYS A 29 11.55 -3.55 9.28
CA CYS A 29 10.30 -4.21 9.67
C CYS A 29 9.71 -5.05 8.52
N ALA A 30 9.75 -4.54 7.28
CA ALA A 30 9.29 -5.26 6.10
C ALA A 30 10.13 -6.53 5.84
N LEU A 31 11.45 -6.47 6.06
CA LEU A 31 12.34 -7.62 5.95
C LEU A 31 12.00 -8.71 6.99
N VAL A 32 11.80 -8.33 8.25
CA VAL A 32 11.40 -9.29 9.30
C VAL A 32 9.99 -9.84 9.02
N GLY A 33 9.08 -8.99 8.55
CA GLY A 33 7.73 -9.36 8.15
C GLY A 33 7.71 -10.40 7.03
N SER A 34 8.51 -10.22 5.98
CA SER A 34 8.55 -11.15 4.84
C SER A 34 9.11 -12.52 5.22
N LEU A 35 10.12 -12.55 6.09
CA LEU A 35 10.73 -13.80 6.60
C LEU A 35 9.75 -14.59 7.47
N THR A 36 8.98 -13.90 8.30
CA THR A 36 8.02 -14.55 9.21
C THR A 36 6.71 -14.92 8.49
N ALA A 37 6.27 -14.12 7.52
CA ALA A 37 5.02 -14.34 6.79
C ALA A 37 4.94 -15.71 6.11
N GLY A 38 6.04 -16.21 5.53
CA GLY A 38 6.07 -17.54 4.91
C GLY A 38 5.75 -18.66 5.90
N ARG A 39 6.42 -18.66 7.06
CA ARG A 39 6.22 -19.65 8.14
C ARG A 39 4.81 -19.60 8.70
N THR A 40 4.33 -18.39 8.99
CA THR A 40 2.98 -18.19 9.52
C THR A 40 1.92 -18.65 8.50
N SER A 41 2.18 -18.46 7.20
CA SER A 41 1.26 -18.84 6.12
C SER A 41 1.11 -20.34 5.96
N ASP A 42 2.21 -21.07 6.10
CA ASP A 42 2.18 -22.53 5.99
C ASP A 42 1.48 -23.17 7.20
N TYR A 43 1.66 -22.60 8.40
CA TYR A 43 1.09 -23.11 9.65
C TYR A 43 -0.39 -22.78 9.83
N ILE A 44 -0.76 -21.50 9.72
CA ILE A 44 -2.13 -21.02 10.00
C ILE A 44 -3.01 -21.13 8.74
N GLY A 45 -2.41 -21.17 7.56
CA GLY A 45 -3.10 -21.12 6.27
C GLY A 45 -3.05 -19.73 5.64
N ARG A 46 -2.99 -19.69 4.31
CA ARG A 46 -2.80 -18.47 3.50
C ARG A 46 -3.90 -17.43 3.71
N ARG A 47 -5.14 -17.87 3.89
CA ARG A 47 -6.29 -16.97 4.06
C ARG A 47 -6.15 -16.17 5.37
N TYR A 48 -5.84 -16.85 6.46
CA TYR A 48 -5.69 -16.22 7.77
C TYR A 48 -4.47 -15.32 7.86
N THR A 49 -3.38 -15.61 7.16
CA THR A 49 -2.22 -14.71 7.14
C THR A 49 -2.50 -13.41 6.41
N ILE A 50 -3.22 -13.45 5.29
CA ILE A 50 -3.61 -12.23 4.59
C ILE A 50 -4.66 -11.45 5.41
N LEU A 51 -5.56 -12.14 6.12
CA LEU A 51 -6.51 -11.49 7.04
C LEU A 51 -5.77 -10.81 8.21
N LEU A 52 -4.80 -11.49 8.83
CA LEU A 52 -3.96 -10.94 9.89
C LEU A 52 -3.19 -9.70 9.40
N ALA A 53 -2.60 -9.76 8.21
CA ALA A 53 -1.92 -8.62 7.59
C ALA A 53 -2.89 -7.46 7.37
N SER A 54 -4.12 -7.73 6.93
CA SER A 54 -5.15 -6.71 6.73
C SER A 54 -5.54 -6.05 8.05
N VAL A 55 -5.69 -6.82 9.13
CA VAL A 55 -5.98 -6.32 10.47
C VAL A 55 -4.83 -5.44 10.99
N LEU A 56 -3.58 -5.87 10.83
CA LEU A 56 -2.41 -5.08 11.21
C LEU A 56 -2.35 -3.75 10.44
N PHE A 57 -2.68 -3.77 9.15
CA PHE A 57 -2.71 -2.55 8.33
C PHE A 57 -3.82 -1.58 8.79
N ILE A 58 -5.02 -2.10 9.10
CA ILE A 58 -6.13 -1.30 9.63
C ILE A 58 -5.76 -0.69 10.98
N ILE A 59 -5.17 -1.47 11.89
CA ILE A 59 -4.71 -0.98 13.20
C ILE A 59 -3.66 0.13 13.00
N GLY A 60 -2.68 -0.08 12.12
CA GLY A 60 -1.67 0.92 11.79
C GLY A 60 -2.28 2.23 11.25
N ALA A 61 -3.24 2.12 10.32
CA ALA A 61 -3.94 3.27 9.76
C ALA A 61 -4.77 4.02 10.81
N ILE A 62 -5.44 3.31 11.73
CA ILE A 62 -6.19 3.92 12.83
C ILE A 62 -5.25 4.64 13.80
N LEU A 63 -4.13 4.00 14.19
CA LEU A 63 -3.13 4.59 15.08
C LEU A 63 -2.52 5.86 14.48
N MET A 64 -2.18 5.85 13.20
CA MET A 64 -1.66 7.02 12.48
C MET A 64 -2.72 8.11 12.29
N GLY A 65 -3.94 7.74 11.91
CA GLY A 65 -5.04 8.67 11.63
C GLY A 65 -5.53 9.41 12.88
N THR A 66 -5.75 8.67 13.98
CA THR A 66 -6.30 9.22 15.24
C THR A 66 -5.26 9.96 16.07
N GLY A 67 -3.96 9.84 15.74
CA GLY A 67 -2.89 10.53 16.47
C GLY A 67 -2.86 10.16 17.96
N LEU A 68 -3.28 8.93 18.31
CA LEU A 68 -3.47 8.49 19.69
C LEU A 68 -2.22 8.69 20.56
N PHE A 69 -1.03 8.69 19.95
CA PHE A 69 0.25 8.98 20.60
C PHE A 69 0.37 10.39 21.22
N ARG A 70 -0.45 11.37 20.81
CA ARG A 70 -0.37 12.77 21.30
C ARG A 70 -1.56 13.18 22.19
N GLY A 71 -2.47 12.27 22.51
CA GLY A 71 -3.47 12.44 23.59
C GLY A 71 -4.74 13.24 23.27
N ASN A 72 -4.86 13.89 22.11
CA ASN A 72 -6.00 14.79 21.82
C ASN A 72 -6.88 14.28 20.66
N PHE A 73 -7.87 13.44 20.97
CA PHE A 73 -8.87 12.96 20.00
C PHE A 73 -9.76 14.10 19.44
N PHE A 74 -9.99 15.16 20.23
CA PHE A 74 -10.89 16.27 19.89
C PHE A 74 -10.27 17.33 18.96
N ASP A 75 -8.95 17.43 18.87
CA ASP A 75 -8.26 18.34 17.94
C ASP A 75 -8.32 17.83 16.48
N VAL A 76 -8.62 16.55 16.29
CA VAL A 76 -8.73 15.88 14.98
C VAL A 76 -9.86 16.46 14.14
N ILE A 77 -10.97 16.90 14.73
CA ILE A 77 -12.13 17.39 13.96
C ILE A 77 -12.00 18.87 13.60
N LYS A 78 -11.21 19.65 14.33
CA LYS A 78 -11.20 21.12 14.24
C LYS A 78 -10.12 21.73 13.35
N SER A 79 -9.10 20.98 12.94
CA SER A 79 -7.94 21.54 12.25
C SER A 79 -7.97 21.29 10.73
N LEU A 80 -7.76 22.35 9.93
CA LEU A 80 -7.49 22.32 8.48
C LEU A 80 -6.25 21.47 8.09
N LYS A 81 -5.52 20.91 9.07
CA LYS A 81 -4.43 19.93 8.93
C LYS A 81 -4.91 18.50 8.63
N LEU A 82 -6.13 18.35 8.11
CA LEU A 82 -6.83 17.09 7.93
C LEU A 82 -6.38 16.31 6.68
N GLY A 83 -5.76 16.97 5.71
CA GLY A 83 -5.48 16.40 4.39
C GLY A 83 -4.62 15.13 4.43
N TRP A 84 -3.44 15.19 5.05
CA TRP A 84 -2.52 14.05 5.07
C TRP A 84 -3.02 12.89 5.96
N ARG A 85 -3.78 13.20 7.02
CA ARG A 85 -4.39 12.20 7.92
C ARG A 85 -5.53 11.45 7.23
N ILE A 86 -6.39 12.16 6.50
CA ILE A 86 -7.44 11.54 5.69
C ILE A 86 -6.82 10.69 4.58
N MET A 87 -5.73 11.13 3.95
CA MET A 87 -5.00 10.31 2.97
C MET A 87 -4.53 8.97 3.55
N LEU A 88 -4.03 8.95 4.79
CA LEU A 88 -3.66 7.71 5.50
C LEU A 88 -4.89 6.89 5.91
N GLY A 89 -5.98 7.54 6.33
CA GLY A 89 -7.24 6.87 6.65
C GLY A 89 -7.89 6.19 5.43
N ILE A 90 -7.83 6.84 4.26
CA ILE A 90 -8.31 6.26 2.99
C ILE A 90 -7.52 5.00 2.63
N ALA A 91 -6.23 4.92 2.97
CA ALA A 91 -5.44 3.72 2.75
C ALA A 91 -5.97 2.48 3.52
N ALA A 92 -6.75 2.66 4.58
CA ALA A 92 -7.41 1.56 5.28
C ALA A 92 -8.55 0.92 4.47
N VAL A 93 -9.13 1.66 3.51
CA VAL A 93 -10.30 1.20 2.74
C VAL A 93 -9.99 -0.04 1.90
N PRO A 94 -8.90 -0.08 1.08
CA PRO A 94 -8.50 -1.29 0.38
C PRO A 94 -8.30 -2.50 1.32
N SER A 95 -7.74 -2.29 2.51
CA SER A 95 -7.52 -3.37 3.48
C SER A 95 -8.82 -3.90 4.06
N LEU A 96 -9.83 -3.05 4.28
CA LEU A 96 -11.16 -3.47 4.69
C LEU A 96 -11.85 -4.30 3.60
N VAL A 97 -11.76 -3.84 2.35
CA VAL A 97 -12.30 -4.58 1.20
C VAL A 97 -11.62 -5.93 1.08
N LEU A 98 -10.28 -5.97 1.16
CA LEU A 98 -9.52 -7.21 1.10
C LEU A 98 -9.89 -8.17 2.23
N ALA A 99 -10.00 -7.67 3.46
CA ALA A 99 -10.43 -8.48 4.61
C ALA A 99 -11.81 -9.10 4.37
N PHE A 100 -12.77 -8.33 3.85
CA PHE A 100 -14.11 -8.84 3.54
C PHE A 100 -14.09 -9.89 2.42
N VAL A 101 -13.37 -9.64 1.32
CA VAL A 101 -13.23 -10.59 0.21
C VAL A 101 -12.63 -11.91 0.70
N ILE A 102 -11.60 -11.85 1.54
CA ILE A 102 -10.94 -13.04 2.09
C ILE A 102 -11.86 -13.84 3.01
N LEU A 103 -12.76 -13.18 3.76
CA LEU A 103 -13.77 -13.88 4.55
C LEU A 103 -14.73 -14.69 3.68
N THR A 104 -14.97 -14.30 2.43
CA THR A 104 -15.80 -15.08 1.49
C THR A 104 -15.04 -16.19 0.75
N MET A 105 -13.71 -16.17 0.77
CA MET A 105 -12.89 -17.12 0.03
C MET A 105 -12.73 -18.45 0.79
N PRO A 106 -12.94 -19.62 0.14
CA PRO A 106 -12.71 -20.90 0.77
C PRO A 106 -11.21 -21.19 0.93
N GLU A 107 -10.86 -22.00 1.93
CA GLU A 107 -9.48 -22.43 2.16
C GLU A 107 -8.92 -23.26 0.99
N SER A 108 -7.59 -23.25 0.82
CA SER A 108 -6.96 -24.05 -0.23
C SER A 108 -7.19 -25.55 -0.01
N PRO A 109 -7.75 -26.30 -0.99
CA PRO A 109 -7.98 -27.73 -0.85
C PRO A 109 -6.70 -28.53 -0.59
N ARG A 110 -5.58 -28.10 -1.20
CA ARG A 110 -4.26 -28.72 -0.99
C ARG A 110 -3.78 -28.58 0.45
N TRP A 111 -3.91 -27.37 1.01
CA TRP A 111 -3.54 -27.13 2.41
C TRP A 111 -4.42 -27.94 3.35
N LEU A 112 -5.73 -28.06 3.09
CA LEU A 112 -6.63 -28.88 3.90
C LEU A 112 -6.26 -30.37 3.90
N VAL A 113 -5.83 -30.91 2.76
CA VAL A 113 -5.28 -32.29 2.68
C VAL A 113 -3.99 -32.39 3.49
N MET A 114 -3.09 -31.40 3.37
CA MET A 114 -1.86 -31.35 4.16
C MET A 114 -2.08 -31.17 5.68
N GLN A 115 -3.27 -30.77 6.11
CA GLN A 115 -3.67 -30.71 7.51
C GLN A 115 -4.44 -31.96 7.98
N GLY A 116 -4.59 -32.97 7.11
CA GLY A 116 -5.33 -34.19 7.39
C GLY A 116 -6.85 -34.04 7.36
N GLN A 117 -7.40 -32.88 6.96
CA GLN A 117 -8.85 -32.60 6.92
C GLN A 117 -9.45 -32.95 5.54
N LEU A 118 -9.44 -34.24 5.20
CA LEU A 118 -9.87 -34.77 3.89
C LEU A 118 -11.33 -34.45 3.55
N GLY A 119 -12.25 -34.57 4.52
CA GLY A 119 -13.67 -34.28 4.30
C GLY A 119 -13.94 -32.83 3.91
N LYS A 120 -13.25 -31.87 4.56
CA LYS A 120 -13.36 -30.44 4.22
C LYS A 120 -12.71 -30.13 2.88
N ALA A 121 -11.55 -30.73 2.59
CA ALA A 121 -10.87 -30.55 1.32
C ALA A 121 -11.74 -30.99 0.15
N LYS A 122 -12.38 -32.17 0.26
CA LYS A 122 -13.32 -32.68 -0.75
C LYS A 122 -14.52 -31.74 -0.93
N LYS A 123 -15.10 -31.23 0.17
CA LYS A 123 -16.21 -30.27 0.10
C LYS A 123 -15.82 -29.00 -0.65
N VAL A 124 -14.64 -28.43 -0.39
CA VAL A 124 -14.17 -27.24 -1.11
C VAL A 124 -13.88 -27.57 -2.58
N LEU A 125 -13.30 -28.72 -2.89
CA LEU A 125 -13.08 -29.17 -4.27
C LEU A 125 -14.38 -29.31 -5.05
N LEU A 126 -15.43 -29.85 -4.42
CA LEU A 126 -16.76 -29.92 -5.03
C LEU A 126 -17.39 -28.55 -5.27
N GLN A 127 -17.05 -27.54 -4.44
CA GLN A 127 -17.53 -26.16 -4.62
C GLN A 127 -16.77 -25.40 -5.71
N VAL A 128 -15.49 -25.71 -5.92
CA VAL A 128 -14.60 -24.98 -6.85
C VAL A 128 -14.56 -25.65 -8.23
N SER A 129 -14.82 -26.94 -8.33
CA SER A 129 -14.81 -27.68 -9.60
C SER A 129 -16.14 -27.60 -10.35
N ASN A 130 -16.09 -27.62 -11.68
CA ASN A 130 -17.28 -27.56 -12.53
C ASN A 130 -18.08 -28.88 -12.50
N THR A 131 -17.39 -30.01 -12.33
CA THR A 131 -18.02 -31.34 -12.28
C THR A 131 -17.55 -32.11 -11.06
N THR A 132 -18.41 -33.01 -10.57
CA THR A 132 -18.09 -33.88 -9.43
C THR A 132 -16.97 -34.86 -9.75
N GLN A 133 -16.92 -35.36 -10.98
CA GLN A 133 -15.85 -36.26 -11.44
C GLN A 133 -14.48 -35.57 -11.49
N GLU A 134 -14.41 -34.32 -11.97
CA GLU A 134 -13.17 -33.54 -11.97
C GLU A 134 -12.70 -33.23 -10.54
N ALA A 135 -13.63 -32.91 -9.64
CA ALA A 135 -13.32 -32.69 -8.22
C ALA A 135 -12.67 -33.93 -7.60
N GLU A 136 -13.24 -35.11 -7.88
CA GLU A 136 -12.75 -36.37 -7.33
C GLU A 136 -11.36 -36.73 -7.88
N LEU A 137 -11.14 -36.50 -9.18
CA LEU A 137 -9.83 -36.74 -9.82
C LEU A 137 -8.76 -35.80 -9.25
N ARG A 138 -9.04 -34.50 -9.13
CA ARG A 138 -8.12 -33.55 -8.48
C ARG A 138 -7.87 -33.89 -7.02
N PHE A 139 -8.89 -34.36 -6.31
CA PHE A 139 -8.75 -34.80 -4.93
C PHE A 139 -7.79 -36.00 -4.84
N LYS A 140 -7.94 -36.97 -5.76
CA LYS A 140 -7.07 -38.14 -5.90
C LYS A 140 -5.61 -37.73 -6.12
N ASP A 141 -5.36 -36.83 -7.09
CA ASP A 141 -4.03 -36.31 -7.39
C ASP A 141 -3.37 -35.65 -6.17
N ILE A 142 -4.15 -34.89 -5.38
CA ILE A 142 -3.65 -34.21 -4.17
C ILE A 142 -3.33 -35.22 -3.07
N LYS A 143 -4.14 -36.29 -2.90
CA LYS A 143 -3.84 -37.37 -1.93
C LYS A 143 -2.54 -38.08 -2.28
N VAL A 144 -2.36 -38.44 -3.57
CA VAL A 144 -1.12 -39.06 -4.06
C VAL A 144 0.08 -38.14 -3.84
N ALA A 145 -0.06 -36.84 -4.13
CA ALA A 145 1.01 -35.86 -3.91
C ALA A 145 1.38 -35.68 -2.42
N ALA A 146 0.41 -35.87 -1.52
CA ALA A 146 0.60 -35.87 -0.07
C ALA A 146 1.12 -37.21 0.48
N GLY A 147 1.31 -38.23 -0.37
CA GLY A 147 1.76 -39.56 0.01
C GLY A 147 0.71 -40.42 0.72
N LEU A 148 -0.57 -40.07 0.58
CA LEU A 148 -1.71 -40.83 1.11
C LEU A 148 -2.21 -41.85 0.08
N ASP A 149 -2.80 -42.95 0.56
CA ASP A 149 -3.41 -43.98 -0.29
C ASP A 149 -4.64 -43.42 -1.05
N GLU A 150 -4.76 -43.77 -2.34
CA GLU A 150 -5.88 -43.36 -3.18
C GLU A 150 -7.25 -43.78 -2.64
N ASN A 151 -7.33 -44.91 -1.93
CA ASN A 151 -8.58 -45.48 -1.43
C ASN A 151 -8.89 -45.14 0.04
N CYS A 152 -8.03 -44.36 0.70
CA CYS A 152 -8.33 -43.85 2.04
C CYS A 152 -9.57 -42.92 1.96
N ASN A 153 -10.64 -43.33 2.64
CA ASN A 153 -11.94 -42.65 2.74
C ASN A 153 -12.15 -41.98 4.10
N ASP A 154 -11.10 -41.92 4.93
CA ASP A 154 -11.21 -41.29 6.24
C ASP A 154 -11.38 -39.77 6.09
N ASP A 155 -12.35 -39.20 6.79
CA ASP A 155 -12.59 -37.75 6.74
C ASP A 155 -11.48 -36.94 7.44
N ILE A 156 -10.80 -37.57 8.40
CA ILE A 156 -9.73 -36.97 9.20
C ILE A 156 -8.59 -37.99 9.36
N VAL A 157 -7.42 -37.69 8.80
CA VAL A 157 -6.19 -38.46 8.98
C VAL A 157 -5.33 -37.76 10.04
N LYS A 158 -4.74 -38.51 10.98
CA LYS A 158 -3.86 -37.91 11.99
C LYS A 158 -2.61 -37.35 11.31
N LEU A 159 -2.23 -36.13 11.68
CA LEU A 159 -1.06 -35.45 11.10
C LEU A 159 0.26 -36.23 11.33
N SER A 160 0.31 -37.08 12.36
CA SER A 160 1.43 -37.98 12.67
C SER A 160 1.57 -39.19 11.74
N GLU A 161 0.49 -39.56 11.04
CA GLU A 161 0.45 -40.67 10.08
C GLU A 161 0.75 -40.20 8.66
N MET A 162 0.76 -38.88 8.43
CA MET A 162 1.16 -38.33 7.15
C MET A 162 2.67 -38.41 6.99
N PRO A 163 3.18 -38.85 5.83
CA PRO A 163 4.61 -38.83 5.57
C PRO A 163 5.09 -37.37 5.70
N HIS A 164 6.01 -37.12 6.64
CA HIS A 164 6.61 -35.80 6.86
C HIS A 164 7.30 -35.33 5.57
N GLN A 165 6.57 -34.64 4.70
CA GLN A 165 7.11 -34.07 3.47
C GLN A 165 7.89 -32.80 3.84
N GLY A 166 9.14 -33.02 4.28
CA GLY A 166 10.19 -32.01 4.42
C GLY A 166 10.05 -31.11 5.64
N GLU A 167 10.58 -31.52 6.79
CA GLU A 167 10.59 -30.71 8.02
C GLU A 167 11.43 -29.43 7.96
N ALA A 168 12.13 -29.13 6.85
CA ALA A 168 12.71 -27.80 6.69
C ALA A 168 12.98 -27.46 5.22
N PRO A 169 11.95 -27.06 4.45
CA PRO A 169 12.11 -26.62 3.07
C PRO A 169 13.14 -25.50 2.97
N TRP A 170 13.23 -24.64 4.00
CA TRP A 170 14.21 -23.56 4.08
C TRP A 170 15.65 -24.02 4.32
N LYS A 171 15.86 -25.06 5.14
CA LYS A 171 17.22 -25.59 5.36
C LYS A 171 17.69 -26.31 4.10
N GLU A 172 16.81 -27.03 3.42
CA GLU A 172 17.13 -27.67 2.14
C GLU A 172 17.36 -26.66 1.03
N LEU A 173 16.54 -25.60 0.96
CA LEU A 173 16.69 -24.51 -0.01
C LEU A 173 18.00 -23.74 0.16
N ILE A 174 18.46 -23.54 1.40
CA ILE A 174 19.68 -22.78 1.71
C ILE A 174 20.93 -23.67 1.70
N LEU A 175 20.89 -24.90 2.24
CA LEU A 175 22.07 -25.78 2.33
C LEU A 175 22.29 -26.65 1.08
N ARG A 176 21.25 -27.06 0.35
CA ARG A 176 21.36 -27.92 -0.85
C ARG A 176 20.31 -27.57 -1.92
N PRO A 177 20.39 -26.39 -2.54
CA PRO A 177 19.46 -26.04 -3.62
C PRO A 177 19.63 -26.99 -4.81
N THR A 178 18.53 -27.62 -5.23
CA THR A 178 18.44 -28.39 -6.47
C THR A 178 18.86 -27.50 -7.65
N PRO A 179 19.51 -28.00 -8.71
CA PRO A 179 20.07 -27.17 -9.78
C PRO A 179 19.07 -26.19 -10.39
N SER A 180 17.81 -26.60 -10.59
CA SER A 180 16.74 -25.75 -11.11
C SER A 180 16.32 -24.64 -10.14
N VAL A 181 16.25 -24.97 -8.85
CA VAL A 181 15.83 -24.02 -7.80
C VAL A 181 16.91 -22.98 -7.56
N ARG A 182 18.18 -23.36 -7.69
CA ARG A 182 19.32 -22.44 -7.61
C ARG A 182 19.24 -21.34 -8.66
N TRP A 183 18.94 -21.69 -9.91
CA TRP A 183 18.79 -20.69 -10.99
C TRP A 183 17.58 -19.78 -10.76
N MET A 184 16.47 -20.34 -10.25
CA MET A 184 15.30 -19.55 -9.89
C MET A 184 15.62 -18.54 -8.77
N LEU A 185 16.39 -18.95 -7.75
CA LEU A 185 16.85 -18.07 -6.67
C LEU A 185 17.75 -16.96 -7.18
N PHE A 186 18.74 -17.28 -8.03
CA PHE A 186 19.62 -16.27 -8.63
C PHE A 186 18.83 -15.27 -9.49
N ALA A 187 17.87 -15.73 -10.27
CA ALA A 187 17.01 -14.86 -11.06
C ALA A 187 16.16 -13.95 -10.15
N ALA A 188 15.52 -14.50 -9.12
CA ALA A 188 14.69 -13.72 -8.19
C ALA A 188 15.51 -12.66 -7.44
N ILE A 189 16.67 -13.04 -6.89
CA ILE A 189 17.58 -12.11 -6.21
C ILE A 189 18.11 -11.06 -7.19
N GLY A 190 18.50 -11.47 -8.40
CA GLY A 190 18.96 -10.56 -9.43
C GLY A 190 17.92 -9.53 -9.83
N ILE A 191 16.68 -9.95 -10.05
CA ILE A 191 15.56 -9.06 -10.38
C ILE A 191 15.33 -8.02 -9.28
N HIS A 192 15.23 -8.45 -8.02
CA HIS A 192 15.03 -7.52 -6.90
C HIS A 192 16.23 -6.59 -6.67
N PHE A 193 17.46 -7.09 -6.92
CA PHE A 193 18.64 -6.24 -6.89
C PHE A 193 18.56 -5.13 -7.94
N PHE A 194 18.21 -5.46 -9.20
CA PHE A 194 18.05 -4.46 -10.26
C PHE A 194 16.89 -3.49 -9.96
N GLU A 195 15.79 -3.98 -9.41
CA GLU A 195 14.67 -3.14 -8.98
C GLU A 195 15.13 -2.06 -7.99
N HIS A 196 15.87 -2.45 -6.93
CA HIS A 196 16.39 -1.48 -5.96
C HIS A 196 17.56 -0.63 -6.52
N ALA A 197 18.43 -1.20 -7.35
CA ALA A 197 19.60 -0.50 -7.90
C ALA A 197 19.23 0.63 -8.87
N THR A 198 18.06 0.54 -9.53
CA THR A 198 17.56 1.63 -10.39
C THR A 198 17.24 2.91 -9.60
N GLY A 199 17.21 2.86 -8.26
CA GLY A 199 16.94 4.03 -7.42
C GLY A 199 15.50 4.53 -7.55
N ILE A 200 14.57 3.66 -7.96
CA ILE A 200 13.16 4.05 -8.16
C ILE A 200 12.51 4.64 -6.91
N GLU A 201 12.90 4.18 -5.72
CA GLU A 201 12.47 4.73 -4.42
C GLU A 201 12.91 6.18 -4.23
N ALA A 202 14.13 6.52 -4.67
CA ALA A 202 14.63 7.90 -4.63
C ALA A 202 13.87 8.78 -5.64
N VAL A 203 13.64 8.26 -6.86
CA VAL A 203 12.88 8.98 -7.90
C VAL A 203 11.44 9.25 -7.44
N MET A 204 10.76 8.27 -6.85
CA MET A 204 9.41 8.44 -6.32
C MET A 204 9.37 9.52 -5.23
N THR A 205 10.40 9.54 -4.37
CA THR A 205 10.51 10.54 -3.30
C THR A 205 10.72 11.94 -3.87
N MET A 206 11.61 12.11 -4.84
CA MET A 206 11.89 13.40 -5.46
C MET A 206 10.73 13.92 -6.32
N ASN A 207 9.99 13.03 -6.99
CA ASN A 207 8.91 13.42 -7.90
C ASN A 207 7.83 14.31 -7.24
N ALA A 208 7.49 14.06 -5.97
CA ALA A 208 6.52 14.89 -5.25
C ALA A 208 7.05 16.31 -4.97
N VAL A 209 8.33 16.43 -4.61
CA VAL A 209 9.00 17.73 -4.37
C VAL A 209 9.04 18.55 -5.65
N VAL A 210 9.38 17.89 -6.77
CA VAL A 210 9.39 18.52 -8.09
C VAL A 210 7.99 19.02 -8.48
N SER A 211 6.96 18.17 -8.34
CA SER A 211 5.58 18.56 -8.65
C SER A 211 5.08 19.75 -7.83
N MET A 212 5.35 19.77 -6.51
CA MET A 212 4.99 20.90 -5.66
C MET A 212 5.72 22.19 -6.04
N SER A 213 6.99 22.10 -6.42
CA SER A 213 7.76 23.25 -6.89
C SER A 213 7.15 23.85 -8.16
N PHE A 214 6.75 23.01 -9.12
CA PHE A 214 6.03 23.47 -10.32
C PHE A 214 4.70 24.15 -9.99
N ILE A 215 3.92 23.60 -9.06
CA ILE A 215 2.63 24.19 -8.64
C ILE A 215 2.86 25.56 -7.98
N SER A 216 3.86 25.68 -7.10
CA SER A 216 4.21 26.94 -6.44
C SER A 216 4.66 28.01 -7.44
N ILE A 217 5.49 27.65 -8.42
CA ILE A 217 5.91 28.54 -9.50
C ILE A 217 4.71 28.97 -10.36
N TYR A 218 3.85 28.03 -10.76
CA TYR A 218 2.67 28.33 -11.56
C TYR A 218 1.70 29.28 -10.85
N LYS A 219 1.49 29.06 -9.54
CA LYS A 219 0.66 29.93 -8.70
C LYS A 219 1.29 31.33 -8.55
N ALA A 220 2.61 31.42 -8.35
CA ALA A 220 3.33 32.68 -8.28
C ALA A 220 3.24 33.47 -9.59
N ILE A 221 3.41 32.81 -10.74
CA ILE A 221 3.26 33.43 -12.07
C ILE A 221 1.83 33.93 -12.28
N THR A 222 0.83 33.13 -11.90
CA THR A 222 -0.59 33.49 -12.07
C THR A 222 -0.97 34.69 -11.20
N ILE A 223 -0.53 34.72 -9.95
CA ILE A 223 -0.75 35.84 -9.03
C ILE A 223 0.01 37.08 -9.51
N GLY A 224 1.27 36.92 -9.96
CA GLY A 224 2.07 38.02 -10.51
C GLY A 224 1.40 38.68 -11.71
N LYS A 225 0.90 37.88 -12.66
CA LYS A 225 0.11 38.38 -13.81
C LYS A 225 -1.17 39.10 -13.37
N ALA A 226 -1.90 38.54 -12.40
CA ALA A 226 -3.11 39.19 -11.87
C ALA A 226 -2.82 40.52 -11.16
N LEU A 227 -1.67 40.62 -10.48
CA LEU A 227 -1.22 41.85 -9.83
C LEU A 227 -0.86 42.93 -10.85
N GLU A 228 -0.14 42.53 -11.91
CA GLU A 228 0.26 43.42 -13.01
C GLU A 228 -0.95 43.97 -13.79
N GLU A 229 -1.95 43.12 -14.05
CA GLU A 229 -3.23 43.58 -14.65
C GLU A 229 -3.99 44.55 -13.73
N MET A 230 -4.00 44.31 -12.41
CA MET A 230 -4.60 45.24 -11.45
C MET A 230 -3.88 46.59 -11.42
N GLU A 231 -2.55 46.61 -11.39
CA GLU A 231 -1.78 47.86 -11.44
C GLU A 231 -2.02 48.63 -12.75
N MET A 232 -2.10 47.94 -13.89
CA MET A 232 -2.46 48.58 -15.16
C MET A 232 -3.87 49.19 -15.13
N LEU A 233 -4.84 48.52 -14.53
CA LEU A 233 -6.21 49.03 -14.38
C LEU A 233 -6.28 50.26 -13.47
N PHE A 234 -5.55 50.26 -12.34
CA PHE A 234 -5.45 51.42 -11.44
C PHE A 234 -4.74 52.60 -12.11
N THR A 235 -3.67 52.35 -12.86
CA THR A 235 -2.91 53.37 -13.61
C THR A 235 -3.77 54.00 -14.70
N ARG A 236 -4.54 53.19 -15.45
CA ARG A 236 -5.47 53.66 -16.48
C ARG A 236 -6.62 54.49 -15.89
N LYS A 237 -7.16 54.10 -14.72
CA LYS A 237 -8.21 54.84 -14.01
C LYS A 237 -7.71 56.16 -13.42
N SER A 238 -6.46 56.21 -12.96
CA SER A 238 -5.78 57.43 -12.52
C SER A 238 -5.56 58.41 -13.67
N SER A 239 -5.10 57.91 -14.83
CA SER A 239 -4.92 58.72 -16.04
C SER A 239 -6.25 59.27 -16.60
N GLY A 240 -7.33 58.48 -16.58
CA GLY A 240 -8.67 58.92 -17.03
C GLY A 240 -9.31 60.02 -16.18
N LYS A 241 -9.01 60.09 -14.87
CA LYS A 241 -9.50 61.18 -14.01
C LYS A 241 -8.80 62.52 -14.26
N ASN A 242 -7.53 62.51 -14.68
CA ASN A 242 -6.80 63.75 -14.99
C ASN A 242 -7.21 64.38 -16.34
N VAL A 243 -7.81 63.60 -17.25
CA VAL A 243 -8.30 64.11 -18.54
C VAL A 243 -9.71 64.71 -18.42
N ALA A 244 -10.56 64.20 -17.52
CA ALA A 244 -11.94 64.70 -17.35
C ALA A 244 -12.04 66.10 -16.68
N VAL A 245 -10.96 66.63 -16.10
CA VAL A 245 -10.97 67.95 -15.42
C VAL A 245 -10.62 69.12 -16.36
N LYS A 246 -10.24 68.86 -17.62
CA LYS A 246 -9.69 69.91 -18.51
C LYS A 246 -10.60 70.46 -19.62
N THR A 247 -11.89 70.13 -19.62
CA THR A 247 -12.84 70.69 -20.62
C THR A 247 -14.01 71.40 -19.93
N GLY A 248 -13.80 72.64 -19.49
CA GLY A 248 -14.86 73.62 -19.26
C GLY A 248 -14.92 74.61 -20.44
N PRO A 249 -16.09 75.12 -20.84
CA PRO A 249 -16.25 75.83 -22.10
C PRO A 249 -15.60 77.22 -22.03
N THR A 250 -14.83 77.55 -23.07
CA THR A 250 -14.35 78.89 -23.38
C THR A 250 -15.53 79.81 -23.67
N GLN A 251 -15.81 80.76 -22.77
CA GLN A 251 -16.65 81.91 -23.07
C GLN A 251 -15.82 82.99 -23.78
N ASN A 252 -16.18 83.23 -25.04
CA ASN A 252 -15.88 84.45 -25.78
C ASN A 252 -16.74 85.61 -25.25
N GLY A 253 -16.15 86.82 -25.20
CA GLY A 253 -16.91 88.06 -25.12
C GLY A 253 -16.11 89.24 -24.56
N THR A 254 -15.73 90.16 -25.46
CA THR A 254 -15.76 91.65 -25.35
C THR A 254 -15.56 92.26 -23.96
N ILE A 255 -14.66 93.23 -23.75
CA ILE A 255 -14.45 94.52 -24.45
C ILE A 255 -12.97 94.91 -24.33
#